data_AF-A0A920AAN7-F1
#
_entry.id   AF-A0A920AAN7-F1
#
_cell.length_a   1.000
_cell.length_b   1.000
_cell.length_c   1.000
_cell.angle_alpha   90.00
_cell.angle_beta   90.00
_cell.angle_gamma   90.00
#
_symmetry.space_group_name_H-M   'P 1'
#
loop_
_entity.id
_entity.type
_entity.pdbx_description
1 polymer ?
#
loop_
_entity_poly.entity_id
_entity_poly.type
_entity_poly.pdbx_seq_one_letter_code
_entity_poly.pdbx_strand_id
1 'polypeptide(L)'
;MLKKIILFIILNFGALAISSYFTDSGASSDWYQNLNKAPWTPAGWVFGAAWTSIMICYSVYMAYLFKINHNTKKIILLYSVQWILNVCMESDFL
;
A
#
# COMPACT_ATOMS: atom_id res chain seq x y z
N MET A 1 -20.47 3.54 7.65
CA MET A 1 -19.42 2.54 7.37
C MET A 1 -18.86 2.68 5.97
N LEU A 2 -19.69 2.62 4.92
CA LEU A 2 -19.23 2.73 3.53
C LEU A 2 -18.39 3.99 3.23
N LYS A 3 -18.83 5.17 3.72
CA LYS A 3 -18.07 6.43 3.57
C LYS A 3 -16.64 6.35 4.14
N LYS A 4 -16.44 5.64 5.26
CA LYS A 4 -15.12 5.47 5.89
C LYS A 4 -14.26 4.49 5.09
N ILE A 5 -14.86 3.41 4.58
CA ILE A 5 -14.14 2.45 3.71
C ILE A 5 -13.64 3.16 2.45
N ILE A 6 -14.52 3.91 1.77
CA ILE A 6 -14.15 4.68 0.58
C ILE A 6 -13.01 5.67 0.89
N LEU A 7 -13.09 6.38 2.02
CA LEU A 7 -12.02 7.28 2.46
C LEU A 7 -10.68 6.54 2.62
N PHE A 8 -10.66 5.40 3.32
CA PHE A 8 -9.42 4.63 3.51
C PHE A 8 -8.92 4.00 2.22
N ILE A 9 -9.81 3.60 1.30
CA ILE A 9 -9.42 3.12 -0.03
C ILE A 9 -8.72 4.24 -0.79
N ILE A 10 -9.32 5.44 -0.84
CA ILE A 10 -8.72 6.59 -1.53
C ILE A 10 -7.36 6.94 -0.92
N LEU A 11 -7.23 6.92 0.41
CA LEU A 11 -5.94 7.19 1.06
C LEU A 11 -4.90 6.13 0.74
N ASN A 12 -5.24 4.83 0.83
CA ASN A 12 -4.31 3.73 0.57
C ASN A 12 -3.86 3.68 -0.90
N PHE A 13 -4.79 3.84 -1.85
CA PHE A 13 -4.44 3.91 -3.27
C PHE A 13 -3.77 5.23 -3.64
N GLY A 14 -4.09 6.32 -2.94
CA GLY A 14 -3.37 7.59 -3.06
C GLY A 14 -1.91 7.46 -2.66
N ALA A 15 -1.61 6.73 -1.58
CA ALA A 15 -0.23 6.41 -1.20
C ALA A 15 0.50 5.65 -2.32
N LEU A 16 -0.12 4.60 -2.88
CA LEU A 16 0.46 3.82 -3.98
C LEU A 16 0.68 4.68 -5.24
N ALA A 17 -0.25 5.57 -5.57
CA ALA A 17 -0.11 6.46 -6.72
C ALA A 17 1.04 7.45 -6.51
N ILE A 18 1.13 8.04 -5.31
CA ILE A 18 2.23 8.95 -4.96
C ILE A 18 3.56 8.20 -5.00
N SER A 19 3.68 7.03 -4.36
CA SER A 19 4.93 6.27 -4.38
C SER A 19 5.33 5.90 -5.81
N SER A 20 4.40 5.40 -6.63
CA SER A 20 4.67 5.05 -8.04
C SER A 20 5.13 6.24 -8.90
N TYR A 21 4.78 7.47 -8.54
CA TYR A 21 5.22 8.67 -9.24
C TYR A 21 6.69 9.02 -8.95
N PHE A 22 7.16 8.71 -7.74
CA PHE A 22 8.53 8.95 -7.31
C PHE A 22 9.49 7.81 -7.69
N THR A 23 8.98 6.70 -8.23
CA THR A 23 9.76 5.49 -8.46
C THR A 23 10.05 5.22 -9.94
N ASP A 24 11.30 4.91 -10.25
CA ASP A 24 11.80 4.67 -11.60
C ASP A 24 11.58 3.21 -12.03
N SER A 25 10.40 2.88 -12.57
CA SER A 25 10.08 1.62 -13.28
C SER A 25 10.38 0.26 -12.60
N GLY A 26 10.80 0.24 -11.33
CA GLY A 26 11.58 -0.82 -10.67
C GLY A 26 11.44 -2.25 -11.16
N ALA A 27 10.39 -2.98 -10.79
CA ALA A 27 10.23 -4.40 -11.16
C ALA A 27 10.04 -4.64 -12.68
N SER A 28 9.77 -3.58 -13.43
CA SER A 28 9.66 -3.58 -14.90
C SER A 28 10.90 -2.99 -15.58
N SER A 29 11.89 -2.52 -14.82
CA SER A 29 13.13 -1.97 -15.35
C SER A 29 13.97 -3.05 -16.03
N ASP A 30 14.72 -2.65 -17.06
CA ASP A 30 15.64 -3.55 -17.78
C ASP A 30 16.68 -4.17 -16.83
N TRP A 31 17.12 -3.42 -15.81
CA TRP A 31 18.04 -3.94 -14.80
C TRP A 31 17.42 -5.10 -14.00
N TYR A 32 16.18 -4.94 -13.53
CA TYR A 32 15.49 -5.99 -12.78
C TYR A 32 15.13 -7.19 -13.65
N GLN A 33 14.82 -6.96 -14.93
CA GLN A 33 14.51 -8.04 -15.86
C GLN A 33 15.73 -8.91 -16.19
N ASN A 34 16.92 -8.30 -16.31
CA ASN A 34 18.17 -9.00 -16.62
C ASN A 34 18.88 -9.62 -15.40
N LEU A 35 18.33 -9.44 -14.19
CA LEU A 35 18.88 -10.03 -12.98
C LEU A 35 18.66 -11.55 -12.96
N ASN A 36 19.67 -12.30 -12.53
CA ASN A 36 19.55 -13.74 -12.30
C ASN A 36 18.62 -14.01 -11.10
N LYS A 37 17.34 -14.18 -11.41
CA LYS A 37 16.26 -14.43 -10.44
C LYS A 37 16.09 -15.92 -10.21
N ALA A 38 15.74 -16.28 -8.98
CA ALA A 38 15.40 -17.66 -8.66
C ALA A 38 14.11 -18.10 -9.41
N PRO A 39 13.95 -19.39 -9.74
CA PRO A 39 12.81 -19.87 -10.52
C PRO A 39 11.45 -19.77 -9.79
N TRP A 40 11.46 -19.55 -8.47
CA TRP A 40 10.26 -19.34 -7.67
C TRP A 40 9.87 -17.86 -7.50
N THR A 41 10.59 -16.94 -8.13
CA THR A 41 10.24 -15.52 -8.07
C THR A 41 8.93 -15.30 -8.84
N PRO A 42 7.87 -14.79 -8.19
CA PRO A 42 6.59 -14.59 -8.85
C PRO A 42 6.70 -13.51 -9.93
N ALA A 43 5.87 -13.61 -10.96
CA ALA A 43 5.81 -12.60 -12.02
C ALA A 43 5.48 -11.22 -11.45
N GLY A 44 6.01 -10.15 -12.06
CA GLY A 44 5.89 -8.78 -11.53
C GLY A 44 4.45 -8.31 -11.26
N TRP A 45 3.46 -8.82 -12.00
CA TRP A 45 2.05 -8.50 -11.78
C TRP A 45 1.50 -9.03 -10.44
N VAL A 46 2.07 -10.13 -9.91
CA VAL A 46 1.64 -10.74 -8.64
C VAL A 46 1.89 -9.78 -7.48
N PHE A 47 2.96 -8.97 -7.56
CA PHE A 47 3.26 -7.95 -6.57
C PHE A 47 2.13 -6.90 -6.49
N GLY A 48 1.70 -6.37 -7.64
CA GLY A 48 0.58 -5.44 -7.71
C GLY A 48 -0.75 -6.05 -7.24
N ALA A 49 -1.00 -7.32 -7.56
CA ALA A 49 -2.20 -8.03 -7.11
C ALA A 49 -2.23 -8.22 -5.59
N ALA A 50 -1.08 -8.60 -4.99
CA ALA A 50 -0.94 -8.75 -3.54
C ALA A 50 -1.20 -7.43 -2.82
N TRP A 51 -0.58 -6.33 -3.29
CA TRP A 51 -0.79 -4.99 -2.73
C TRP A 51 -2.24 -4.54 -2.80
N THR A 52 -2.90 -4.75 -3.95
CA THR A 52 -4.32 -4.43 -4.12
C THR A 52 -5.19 -5.15 -3.09
N SER A 53 -4.92 -6.44 -2.86
CA SER A 53 -5.64 -7.24 -1.86
C SER A 53 -5.43 -6.70 -0.44
N ILE A 54 -4.18 -6.43 -0.06
CA ILE A 54 -3.82 -5.89 1.26
C ILE A 54 -4.50 -4.54 1.49
N MET A 55 -4.46 -3.63 0.52
CA MET A 55 -5.08 -2.30 0.67
C MET A 55 -6.59 -2.37 0.87
N ILE A 56 -7.28 -3.23 0.12
CA ILE A 56 -8.74 -3.43 0.28
C ILE A 56 -9.05 -4.00 1.66
N CYS A 57 -8.37 -5.08 2.06
CA CYS A 57 -8.56 -5.70 3.38
C CYS A 57 -8.26 -4.70 4.52
N TYR A 58 -7.20 -3.92 4.38
CA TYR A 58 -6.78 -2.95 5.38
C TYR A 58 -7.76 -1.78 5.49
N SER A 59 -8.31 -1.29 4.37
CA SER A 59 -9.35 -0.24 4.40
C SER A 59 -10.62 -0.71 5.12
N VAL A 60 -11.02 -1.97 4.94
CA VAL A 60 -12.17 -2.56 5.66
C VAL A 60 -11.86 -2.67 7.16
N TYR A 61 -10.67 -3.18 7.51
CA TYR A 61 -10.21 -3.25 8.90
C TYR A 61 -10.23 -1.88 9.58
N MET A 62 -9.64 -0.86 8.96
CA MET A 62 -9.58 0.49 9.50
C MET A 62 -10.96 1.11 9.68
N ALA A 63 -11.89 0.89 8.75
CA ALA A 63 -13.26 1.37 8.87
C ALA A 63 -14.01 0.72 10.04
N TYR A 64 -13.73 -0.55 10.34
CA TYR A 64 -14.29 -1.27 11.48
C TYR A 64 -13.66 -0.81 12.80
N LEU A 65 -12.33 -0.67 12.84
CA LEU A 65 -11.58 -0.19 14.00
C LEU A 65 -12.05 1.21 14.44
N PHE A 66 -12.29 2.11 13.48
CA PHE A 66 -12.84 3.45 13.71
C PHE A 66 -14.30 3.50 14.16
N LYS A 67 -15.02 2.38 14.09
CA LYS A 67 -16.41 2.28 14.57
C LYS A 67 -16.46 1.80 16.02
N ILE A 68 -15.55 0.91 16.42
CA ILE A 68 -15.58 0.25 17.73
C ILE A 68 -14.79 1.01 18.78
N ASN A 69 -13.67 1.62 18.39
CA ASN A 69 -12.83 2.30 19.35
C ASN A 69 -13.24 3.76 19.53
N HIS A 70 -13.35 4.17 20.80
CA HIS A 70 -13.58 5.56 21.19
C HIS A 70 -12.31 6.42 21.13
N ASN A 71 -11.12 5.81 21.18
CA ASN A 71 -9.85 6.54 21.15
C ASN A 71 -9.36 6.81 19.71
N THR A 72 -10.15 7.58 18.98
CA THR A 72 -9.94 7.91 17.56
C THR A 72 -8.60 8.61 17.31
N LYS A 73 -8.11 9.42 18.25
CA LYS A 73 -6.85 10.17 18.10
C LYS A 73 -5.64 9.26 17.98
N LYS A 74 -5.57 8.21 18.81
CA LYS A 74 -4.47 7.22 18.76
C LYS A 74 -4.46 6.46 17.44
N ILE A 75 -5.64 6.11 16.93
CA ILE A 75 -5.79 5.39 15.66
C ILE A 75 -5.35 6.27 14.48
N ILE A 76 -5.75 7.55 14.47
CA ILE A 76 -5.32 8.50 13.44
C ILE A 76 -3.79 8.64 13.46
N LEU A 77 -3.18 8.83 14.64
CA LEU A 77 -1.73 8.98 14.76
C LEU A 77 -0.99 7.75 14.21
N LEU A 78 -1.38 6.55 14.64
CA LEU A 78 -0.76 5.31 14.19
C LEU A 78 -0.94 5.10 12.68
N TYR A 79 -2.13 5.37 12.16
CA TYR A 79 -2.41 5.27 10.73
C TYR A 79 -1.60 6.28 9.92
N SER A 80 -1.50 7.54 10.37
CA SER A 80 -0.71 8.57 9.69
C SER A 80 0.78 8.19 9.64
N VAL A 81 1.34 7.68 10.74
CA VAL A 81 2.74 7.21 10.77
C VAL A 81 2.92 6.02 9.82
N GLN A 82 2.02 5.03 9.88
CA GLN A 82 2.04 3.87 8.99
C GLN A 82 1.91 4.27 7.51
N TRP A 83 1.07 5.26 7.20
CA TRP A 83 0.85 5.75 5.85
C TRP A 83 2.08 6.47 5.28
N ILE A 84 2.73 7.33 6.09
CA ILE A 84 3.98 8.02 5.69
C ILE A 84 5.09 7.00 5.45
N LEU A 85 5.26 6.04 6.38
CA LEU A 85 6.25 4.97 6.23
C LEU A 85 5.98 4.13 4.97
N ASN A 86 4.71 3.83 4.69
CA ASN A 86 4.33 3.08 3.49
C ASN A 86 4.73 3.86 2.23
N VAL A 87 4.40 5.15 2.13
CA VAL A 87 4.78 5.99 0.98
C VAL A 87 6.30 6.09 0.82
N CYS A 88 7.04 6.34 1.92
CA CYS A 88 8.50 6.50 1.86
C CYS A 88 9.25 5.20 1.56
N MET A 89 8.78 4.05 2.03
CA MET A 89 9.46 2.78 1.73
C MET A 89 9.08 2.25 0.35
N GLU A 90 7.83 2.43 -0.06
CA GLU A 90 7.37 1.97 -1.37
C GLU A 90 7.97 2.80 -2.51
N SER A 91 8.28 4.08 -2.26
CA SER A 91 9.00 4.91 -3.25
C SER A 91 10.38 4.35 -3.60
N ASP A 92 11.02 3.65 -2.67
CA ASP A 92 12.34 3.04 -2.88
C ASP A 92 12.26 1.62 -3.48
N PHE A 93 11.07 0.99 -3.51
CA PHE A 93 10.93 -0.46 -3.77
C PHE A 93 10.16 -0.83 -5.05
N LEU A 94 9.28 0.04 -5.56
CA LEU A 94 8.55 -0.21 -6.83
C LEU A 94 9.41 -0.04 -8.08
#